data_AF-A0A4P8XLI1-F1
#
_entry.id   AF-A0A4P8XLI1-F1
#
_cell.length_a   1.000
_cell.length_b   1.000
_cell.length_c   1.000
_cell.angle_alpha   90.00
_cell.angle_beta   90.00
_cell.angle_gamma   90.00
#
_symmetry.space_group_name_H-M   'P 1'
#
loop_
_entity.id
_entity.type
_entity.pdbx_description
1 polymer ?
#
loop_
_entity_poly.entity_id
_entity_poly.type
_entity_poly.pdbx_seq_one_letter_code
_entity_poly.pdbx_strand_id
1 'polypeptide(L)'
;MLEDKLFVHLSHEQDDRKGELIYVVPYSEAAPEEYGSSIEDSLTLFLHRGTHFSSGRLFYFIWDKEAFQEPQARFPTPTFHKDAAASLLNHDLVFGGLTYEILYSIYVPRKDVVLLFMKEAESYEQ
;
A
#
# COMPACT_ATOMS: atom_id res chain seq x y z
N MET A 1 -5.65 9.82 -14.70
CA MET A 1 -6.10 10.67 -13.56
C MET A 1 -5.36 10.38 -12.24
N LEU A 2 -4.46 9.39 -12.21
CA LEU A 2 -3.59 9.02 -11.08
C LEU A 2 -2.18 9.63 -11.15
N GLU A 3 -1.82 10.26 -12.27
CA GLU A 3 -0.58 11.03 -12.42
C GLU A 3 -0.42 12.01 -11.25
N ASP A 4 0.79 12.07 -10.71
CA ASP A 4 1.22 12.90 -9.56
C ASP A 4 0.63 12.54 -8.17
N LYS A 5 -0.12 11.43 -8.03
CA LYS A 5 -0.75 11.03 -6.75
C LYS A 5 -0.47 9.60 -6.31
N LEU A 6 -0.13 8.72 -7.24
CA LEU A 6 0.16 7.32 -6.97
C LEU A 6 1.68 7.11 -6.96
N PHE A 7 2.15 6.48 -5.89
CA PHE A 7 3.54 6.19 -5.62
C PHE A 7 3.71 4.66 -5.63
N VAL A 8 4.47 4.16 -6.61
CA VAL A 8 4.76 2.72 -6.74
C VAL A 8 5.91 2.38 -5.81
N HIS A 9 5.74 1.35 -4.99
CA HIS A 9 6.81 0.78 -4.18
C HIS A 9 7.48 -0.30 -5.01
N LEU A 10 8.75 -0.10 -5.34
CA LEU A 10 9.57 -1.09 -6.01
C LEU A 10 10.65 -1.54 -5.05
N SER A 11 10.64 -2.81 -4.66
CA SER A 11 11.83 -3.44 -4.07
C SER A 11 12.80 -3.84 -5.18
N HIS A 12 14.08 -3.58 -4.93
CA HIS A 12 15.15 -4.27 -5.62
C HIS A 12 15.93 -5.05 -4.56
N GLU A 13 15.63 -6.34 -4.44
CA GLU A 13 16.44 -7.26 -3.65
C GLU A 13 17.77 -7.48 -4.40
N GLN A 14 18.83 -6.80 -3.95
CA GLN A 14 20.18 -7.14 -4.40
C GLN A 14 20.69 -8.33 -3.59
N ASP A 15 21.12 -9.39 -4.27
CA ASP A 15 21.69 -10.64 -3.72
C ASP A 15 22.87 -10.43 -2.72
N ASP A 16 23.42 -9.22 -2.67
CA ASP A 16 24.66 -8.90 -1.98
C ASP A 16 24.46 -8.20 -0.63
N ARG A 17 23.70 -8.77 0.33
CA ARG A 17 23.74 -8.46 1.79
C ARG A 17 23.82 -6.96 2.20
N LYS A 18 23.45 -6.01 1.34
CA LYS A 18 23.70 -4.56 1.52
C LYS A 18 22.44 -3.76 1.82
N GLY A 19 21.34 -4.45 2.06
CA GLY A 19 20.06 -3.87 2.42
C GLY A 19 19.13 -3.75 1.22
N GLU A 20 17.84 -3.81 1.50
CA GLU A 20 16.77 -3.58 0.54
C GLU A 20 16.70 -2.08 0.21
N LEU A 21 16.74 -1.76 -1.08
CA LEU A 21 16.50 -0.39 -1.54
C LEU A 21 15.05 -0.30 -2.00
N ILE A 22 14.27 0.49 -1.29
CA ILE A 22 12.87 0.77 -1.62
C ILE A 22 12.83 2.08 -2.38
N TYR A 23 12.36 2.01 -3.61
CA TYR A 23 12.15 3.19 -4.44
C TYR A 23 10.67 3.49 -4.53
N VAL A 24 10.36 4.76 -4.35
CA VAL A 24 9.01 5.30 -4.48
C VAL A 24 8.98 6.16 -5.73
N VAL A 25 8.36 5.67 -6.81
CA VAL A 25 8.31 6.39 -8.10
C VAL A 25 6.91 6.90 -8.42
N PRO A 26 6.76 8.08 -9.04
CA PRO A 26 5.47 8.54 -9.55
C PRO A 26 4.92 7.55 -10.57
N TYR A 27 3.66 7.19 -10.43
CA TYR A 27 2.96 6.34 -11.38
C TYR A 27 2.91 6.99 -12.77
N SER A 28 3.26 6.22 -13.80
CA SER A 28 2.98 6.55 -15.20
C SER A 28 2.00 5.52 -15.75
N GLU A 29 1.08 5.94 -16.63
CA GLU A 29 0.07 5.06 -17.25
C GLU A 29 0.65 3.85 -18.02
N ALA A 30 1.99 3.75 -18.15
CA ALA A 30 2.70 2.64 -18.76
C ALA A 30 2.97 1.42 -17.84
N ALA A 31 2.57 1.43 -16.56
CA ALA A 31 2.67 0.27 -15.67
C ALA A 31 1.64 0.33 -14.52
N PRO A 32 0.96 -0.77 -14.10
CA PRO A 32 0.76 -2.09 -14.72
C PRO A 32 -0.70 -2.34 -15.16
N GLU A 33 -0.87 -3.08 -16.25
CA GLU A 33 -2.17 -3.56 -16.76
C GLU A 33 -2.98 -4.39 -15.74
N GLU A 34 -2.34 -4.95 -14.70
CA GLU A 34 -2.99 -5.89 -13.76
C GLU A 34 -3.78 -5.20 -12.62
N TYR A 35 -3.26 -4.10 -12.06
CA TYR A 35 -3.78 -3.52 -10.81
C TYR A 35 -4.44 -2.15 -10.96
N GLY A 36 -4.17 -1.44 -12.06
CA GLY A 36 -4.54 -0.03 -12.22
C GLY A 36 -6.03 0.24 -12.05
N SER A 37 -6.89 -0.54 -12.72
CA SER A 37 -8.36 -0.39 -12.64
C SER A 37 -8.88 -0.64 -11.22
N SER A 38 -8.38 -1.67 -10.55
CA SER A 38 -8.81 -1.99 -9.19
C SER A 38 -8.38 -0.92 -8.18
N ILE A 39 -7.19 -0.34 -8.34
CA ILE A 39 -6.73 0.79 -7.51
C ILE A 39 -7.65 2.01 -7.70
N GLU A 40 -8.04 2.31 -8.94
CA GLU A 40 -8.96 3.42 -9.24
C GLU A 40 -10.35 3.20 -8.63
N ASP A 41 -10.87 1.97 -8.70
CA ASP A 41 -12.14 1.60 -8.10
C ASP A 41 -12.11 1.74 -6.57
N SER A 42 -11.08 1.19 -5.91
CA SER A 42 -10.90 1.29 -4.46
C SER A 42 -10.73 2.75 -4.01
N LEU A 43 -9.97 3.56 -4.76
CA LEU A 43 -9.80 4.98 -4.48
C LEU A 43 -11.14 5.73 -4.62
N THR A 44 -11.89 5.44 -5.68
CA THR A 44 -13.20 6.06 -5.93
C THR A 44 -14.16 5.74 -4.79
N LEU A 45 -14.26 4.48 -4.38
CA LEU A 45 -15.07 4.05 -3.24
C LEU A 45 -14.64 4.74 -1.94
N PHE A 46 -13.32 4.82 -1.68
CA PHE A 46 -12.78 5.50 -0.50
C PHE A 46 -13.10 6.99 -0.46
N LEU A 47 -13.04 7.67 -1.60
CA LEU A 47 -13.35 9.09 -1.72
C LEU A 47 -14.83 9.37 -1.48
N HIS A 48 -15.72 8.50 -1.95
CA HIS A 48 -17.18 8.61 -1.77
C HIS A 48 -17.66 8.22 -0.37
N ARG A 49 -16.89 7.43 0.39
CA ARG A 49 -17.20 7.15 1.80
C ARG A 49 -17.08 8.42 2.66
N GLY A 50 -18.07 8.61 3.53
CA GLY A 50 -18.21 9.77 4.42
C GLY A 50 -17.00 10.01 5.33
N THR A 51 -16.93 11.21 5.92
CA THR A 51 -15.74 11.82 6.55
C THR A 51 -15.32 11.27 7.92
N HIS A 52 -15.82 10.13 8.37
CA HIS A 52 -15.46 9.57 9.67
C HIS A 52 -14.21 8.69 9.60
N PHE A 53 -13.04 9.32 9.39
CA PHE A 53 -11.75 8.65 9.56
C PHE A 53 -11.19 8.98 10.94
N SER A 54 -11.28 8.03 11.87
CA SER A 54 -10.74 8.16 13.22
C SER A 54 -9.21 8.06 13.17
N SER A 55 -8.51 9.20 13.22
CA SER A 55 -7.08 9.40 13.58
C SER A 55 -5.98 8.53 12.93
N GLY A 56 -6.32 7.53 12.13
CA GLY A 56 -5.40 6.65 11.44
C GLY A 56 -4.97 7.28 10.12
N ARG A 57 -3.66 7.50 10.00
CA ARG A 57 -3.05 8.09 8.81
C ARG A 57 -2.81 7.07 7.69
N LEU A 58 -2.99 5.77 7.97
CA LEU A 58 -2.86 4.68 7.01
C LEU A 58 -4.19 3.91 6.88
N PHE A 59 -4.56 3.63 5.65
CA PHE A 59 -5.61 2.68 5.28
C PHE A 59 -4.99 1.60 4.42
N TYR A 60 -5.52 0.40 4.51
CA TYR A 60 -4.93 -0.79 3.91
C TYR A 60 -5.95 -1.41 2.96
N PHE A 61 -5.46 -1.90 1.83
CA PHE A 61 -6.20 -2.71 0.88
C PHE A 61 -5.36 -3.95 0.55
N ILE A 62 -6.02 -5.12 0.45
CA ILE A 62 -5.38 -6.40 0.14
C ILE A 62 -5.91 -6.92 -1.19
N TRP A 63 -5.00 -7.31 -2.06
CA TRP A 63 -5.29 -7.99 -3.32
C TRP A 63 -5.78 -9.42 -3.05
N ASP A 64 -6.98 -9.76 -3.50
CA ASP A 64 -7.58 -11.09 -3.34
C ASP A 64 -7.46 -11.98 -4.60
N LYS A 65 -6.59 -11.60 -5.55
CA LYS A 65 -6.41 -12.17 -6.90
C LYS A 65 -7.39 -11.63 -7.96
N GLU A 66 -8.38 -10.82 -7.58
CA GLU A 66 -9.32 -10.19 -8.51
C GLU A 66 -9.40 -8.68 -8.29
N ALA A 67 -9.44 -8.22 -7.04
CA ALA A 67 -9.56 -6.82 -6.67
C ALA A 67 -8.90 -6.49 -5.32
N PHE A 68 -8.66 -5.20 -5.09
CA PHE A 68 -8.25 -4.65 -3.81
C PHE A 68 -9.44 -4.47 -2.87
N GLN A 69 -9.44 -5.22 -1.76
CA GLN A 69 -10.47 -5.19 -0.74
C GLN A 69 -9.95 -4.59 0.57
N GLU A 70 -10.84 -3.96 1.34
CA GLU A 70 -10.50 -3.60 2.71
C GLU A 70 -10.28 -4.87 3.55
N PRO A 71 -9.24 -4.92 4.39
CA PRO A 71 -8.98 -6.08 5.21
C PRO A 71 -10.09 -6.29 6.24
N GLN A 72 -10.49 -7.55 6.43
CA GLN A 72 -11.43 -7.93 7.48
C GLN A 72 -10.85 -7.69 8.88
N ALA A 73 -9.53 -7.86 9.01
CA ALA A 73 -8.80 -7.62 10.25
C ALA A 73 -8.36 -6.15 10.35
N ARG A 74 -8.37 -5.62 11.59
CA ARG A 74 -7.85 -4.28 11.86
C ARG A 74 -6.33 -4.31 11.92
N PHE A 75 -5.69 -3.82 10.86
CA PHE A 75 -4.26 -3.60 10.83
C PHE A 75 -3.83 -2.57 11.88
N PRO A 76 -2.54 -2.58 12.29
CA PRO A 76 -2.02 -1.61 13.23
C PRO A 76 -2.24 -0.19 12.70
N THR A 77 -2.76 0.69 13.56
CA THR A 77 -2.86 2.11 13.23
C THR A 77 -1.60 2.79 13.73
N PRO A 78 -0.77 3.38 12.85
CA PRO A 78 0.41 4.10 13.30
C PRO A 78 -0.02 5.27 14.19
N THR A 79 0.60 5.37 15.36
CA THR A 79 0.25 6.41 16.34
C THR A 79 1.14 7.64 16.18
N PHE A 80 2.31 7.49 15.56
CA PHE A 80 3.25 8.58 15.29
C PHE A 80 3.62 8.68 13.81
N HIS A 81 3.99 9.87 13.34
CA HIS A 81 4.46 10.09 11.97
C HIS A 81 5.64 9.19 11.58
N LYS A 82 6.54 8.95 12.52
CA LYS A 82 7.69 8.05 12.32
C LYS A 82 7.27 6.61 12.01
N ASP A 83 6.15 6.15 12.57
CA ASP A 83 5.66 4.79 12.37
C ASP A 83 5.04 4.66 10.97
N ALA A 84 4.31 5.70 10.52
CA ALA A 84 3.80 5.77 9.15
C ALA A 84 4.94 5.88 8.12
N ALA A 85 5.98 6.67 8.43
CA ALA A 85 7.18 6.75 7.60
C ALA A 85 7.92 5.40 7.54
N ALA A 86 8.03 4.69 8.66
CA ALA A 86 8.62 3.36 8.69
C ALA A 86 7.82 2.37 7.83
N SER A 87 6.49 2.40 7.86
CA SER A 87 5.65 1.56 6.98
C SER A 87 5.82 1.90 5.49
N LEU A 88 6.07 3.17 5.16
CA LEU A 88 6.35 3.60 3.78
C LEU A 88 7.78 3.30 3.33
N LEU A 89 8.68 3.04 4.27
CA LEU A 89 10.07 2.67 4.04
C LEU A 89 10.31 1.18 4.27
N ASN A 90 9.24 0.37 4.31
CA ASN A 90 9.34 -1.07 4.37
C ASN A 90 8.60 -1.67 3.18
N HIS A 91 9.11 -2.77 2.65
CA HIS A 91 8.46 -3.47 1.54
C HIS A 91 7.43 -4.47 2.04
N ASP A 92 7.64 -4.98 3.26
CA ASP A 92 6.77 -5.97 3.88
C ASP A 92 6.12 -5.47 5.16
N LEU A 93 4.92 -5.97 5.41
CA LEU A 93 4.21 -5.82 6.67
C LEU A 93 3.85 -7.20 7.21
N VAL A 94 4.39 -7.54 8.38
CA VAL A 94 4.03 -8.78 9.08
C VAL A 94 2.86 -8.50 10.02
N PHE A 95 1.73 -9.18 9.81
CA PHE A 95 0.54 -9.04 10.64
C PHE A 95 -0.26 -10.34 10.69
N GLY A 96 -0.74 -10.72 11.87
CA GLY A 96 -1.59 -11.91 12.02
C GLY A 96 -0.91 -13.24 11.66
N GLY A 97 0.42 -13.30 11.63
CA GLY A 97 1.18 -14.47 11.20
C GLY A 97 1.38 -14.57 9.68
N LEU A 98 0.94 -13.56 8.92
CA LEU A 98 1.12 -13.45 7.48
C LEU A 98 2.07 -12.30 7.14
N THR A 99 2.73 -12.41 6.00
CA THR A 99 3.55 -11.35 5.42
C THR A 99 2.79 -10.74 4.25
N TYR A 100 2.70 -9.41 4.21
CA TYR A 100 2.05 -8.66 3.14
C TYR A 100 3.09 -7.80 2.43
N GLU A 101 3.21 -7.98 1.12
CA GLU A 101 4.03 -7.15 0.24
C GLU A 101 3.29 -5.85 -0.08
N ILE A 102 3.92 -4.70 0.15
CA ILE A 102 3.39 -3.37 -0.17
C ILE A 102 3.69 -3.07 -1.64
N LEU A 103 2.65 -3.03 -2.46
CA LEU A 103 2.76 -2.81 -3.91
C LEU A 103 2.69 -1.33 -4.28
N TYR A 104 1.73 -0.61 -3.67
CA TYR A 104 1.48 0.80 -3.98
C TYR A 104 1.09 1.60 -2.75
N SER A 105 1.34 2.90 -2.82
CA SER A 105 0.79 3.86 -1.86
C SER A 105 0.20 5.08 -2.56
N ILE A 106 -0.88 5.63 -2.00
CA ILE A 106 -1.49 6.88 -2.46
C ILE A 106 -1.65 7.81 -1.26
N TYR A 107 -1.06 9.00 -1.32
CA TYR A 107 -1.45 10.06 -0.40
C TYR A 107 -2.71 10.76 -0.91
N VAL A 108 -3.71 10.94 -0.04
CA VAL A 108 -4.98 11.61 -0.33
C VAL A 108 -5.04 12.93 0.44
N PRO A 109 -4.59 14.06 -0.14
CA PRO A 109 -4.41 15.32 0.59
C PRO A 109 -5.69 15.85 1.22
N ARG A 110 -6.84 15.66 0.55
CA ARG A 110 -8.14 16.14 1.03
C ARG A 110 -8.60 15.47 2.33
N LYS A 111 -8.06 14.28 2.64
CA LYS A 111 -8.40 13.51 3.85
C LYS A 111 -7.20 13.38 4.80
N ASP A 112 -6.00 13.86 4.42
CA ASP A 112 -4.72 13.70 5.13
C ASP A 112 -4.41 12.24 5.53
N VAL A 113 -4.56 11.32 4.58
CA VAL A 113 -4.36 9.88 4.78
C VAL A 113 -3.53 9.30 3.64
N VAL A 114 -2.87 8.19 3.92
CA VAL A 114 -2.19 7.35 2.93
C VAL A 114 -2.96 6.03 2.81
N LEU A 115 -3.17 5.58 1.59
CA LEU A 115 -3.68 4.26 1.27
C LEU A 115 -2.50 3.37 0.91
N LEU A 116 -2.43 2.16 1.46
CA LEU A 116 -1.46 1.13 1.13
C LEU A 116 -2.20 -0.02 0.43
N PHE A 117 -1.71 -0.39 -0.74
CA PHE A 117 -2.22 -1.50 -1.54
C PHE A 117 -1.21 -2.63 -1.45
N MET A 118 -1.65 -3.78 -0.96
CA MET A 118 -0.77 -4.88 -0.59
C MET A 118 -1.28 -6.19 -1.19
N LYS A 119 -0.42 -7.19 -1.30
CA LYS A 119 -0.83 -8.59 -1.51
C LYS A 119 -0.20 -9.46 -0.43
N GLU A 120 -0.82 -10.60 -0.13
CA GLU A 120 -0.16 -11.60 0.71
C GLU A 120 1.07 -12.14 -0.03
N ALA A 121 2.22 -12.15 0.63
CA ALA A 121 3.45 -12.69 0.07
C ALA A 121 3.32 -14.22 -0.01
N GLU A 122 3.77 -14.81 -1.12
CA GLU A 122 3.87 -16.26 -1.21
C GLU A 122 4.89 -16.73 -0.17
N SER A 123 4.44 -17.59 0.76
CA SER A 123 5.36 -18.24 1.69
C SER A 123 6.28 -19.14 0.87
N TYR A 124 7.53 -18.73 0.68
CA TYR A 124 8.58 -19.64 0.25
C TYR A 124 8.76 -20.67 1.36
N GLU A 125 8.08 -21.82 1.23
CA GLU A 125 8.47 -23.02 1.98
C GLU A 125 9.93 -23.32 1.58
N GLN A 126 10.86 -23.10 2.51
CA GLN A 126 12.26 -23.51 2.40
C GLN A 126 12.41 -25.02 2.61
#